data_AF-A0A844MBJ6-F1
#
_entry.id   AF-A0A844MBJ6-F1
#
_cell.length_a   1.000
_cell.length_b   1.000
_cell.length_c   1.000
_cell.angle_alpha   90.00
_cell.angle_beta   90.00
_cell.angle_gamma   90.00
#
_symmetry.space_group_name_H-M   'P 1'
#
loop_
_entity.id
_entity.type
_entity.pdbx_description
1 polymer ?
#
loop_
_entity_poly.entity_id
_entity_poly.type
_entity_poly.pdbx_seq_one_letter_code
_entity_poly.pdbx_strand_id
1 'polypeptide(L)'
;MTHEANQFQDFESYNVNNGKFLTPFQRKVLLKALQTHLQPEYRRRIEVMLLADRGKSQTHICEILGCSYHMARYWIGVAKAGLAHKWQSVGRIV
;
A
#
# COMPACT_ATOMS: atom_id res chain seq x y z
N MET A 1 30.46 26.23 -2.53
CA MET A 1 29.51 26.60 -1.45
C MET A 1 28.14 26.63 -2.12
N THR A 2 27.48 25.47 -2.17
CA THR A 2 26.20 25.17 -1.47
C THR A 2 25.07 26.06 -2.02
N HIS A 3 23.98 25.55 -2.58
CA HIS A 3 23.07 24.59 -1.95
C HIS A 3 22.38 23.67 -2.97
N GLU A 4 22.54 22.37 -2.73
CA GLU A 4 21.69 21.30 -3.23
C GLU A 4 20.28 21.45 -2.64
N ALA A 5 19.31 21.87 -3.45
CA ALA A 5 17.90 21.84 -3.08
C ALA A 5 17.05 21.58 -4.32
N ASN A 6 17.17 20.37 -4.90
CA ASN A 6 16.27 19.94 -5.96
C ASN A 6 15.91 18.45 -5.87
N GLN A 7 15.80 17.93 -4.64
CA GLN A 7 15.32 16.57 -4.36
C GLN A 7 13.88 16.53 -3.81
N PHE A 8 13.10 17.61 -3.99
CA PHE A 8 11.69 17.65 -3.57
C PHE A 8 10.67 17.64 -4.72
N GLN A 9 11.12 17.76 -5.98
CA GLN A 9 10.22 17.79 -7.13
C GLN A 9 9.82 16.38 -7.65
N ASP A 10 10.49 15.31 -7.22
CA ASP A 10 10.15 13.95 -7.65
C ASP A 10 9.01 13.32 -6.82
N PHE A 11 8.39 14.11 -5.92
CA PHE A 11 7.21 13.69 -5.14
C PHE A 11 5.86 14.00 -5.82
N GLU A 12 5.85 14.77 -6.90
CA GLU A 12 4.61 15.18 -7.57
C GLU A 12 4.25 14.27 -8.76
N SER A 13 5.05 13.24 -9.04
CA SER A 13 4.82 12.32 -10.17
C SER A 13 4.45 10.89 -9.77
N TYR A 14 3.95 10.64 -8.55
CA TYR A 14 3.11 9.46 -8.31
C TYR A 14 1.68 9.86 -8.63
N ASN A 15 1.45 9.97 -9.92
CA ASN A 15 0.17 9.72 -10.53
C ASN A 15 -1.01 10.06 -9.61
N VAL A 16 -1.47 11.30 -9.69
CA VAL A 16 -2.76 11.81 -9.19
C VAL A 16 -3.95 11.07 -9.87
N ASN A 17 -3.71 9.89 -10.43
CA ASN A 17 -4.71 8.86 -10.61
C ASN A 17 -5.33 8.55 -9.26
N ASN A 18 -6.52 9.12 -9.07
CA ASN A 18 -7.53 8.72 -8.11
C ASN A 18 -7.51 7.20 -7.99
N GLY A 19 -6.86 6.72 -6.92
CA GLY A 19 -6.99 5.33 -6.56
C GLY A 19 -8.47 5.04 -6.38
N LYS A 20 -8.92 3.84 -6.74
CA LYS A 20 -10.33 3.50 -6.53
C LYS A 20 -10.72 3.61 -5.05
N PHE A 21 -9.73 3.45 -4.15
CA PHE A 21 -9.97 3.29 -2.72
C PHE A 21 -9.04 4.12 -1.84
N LEU A 22 -7.79 4.32 -2.25
CA LEU A 22 -6.78 5.02 -1.45
C LEU A 22 -6.64 6.48 -1.86
N THR A 23 -6.49 7.35 -0.85
CA THR A 23 -6.10 8.73 -1.10
C THR A 23 -4.62 8.82 -1.48
N PRO A 24 -4.18 9.86 -2.22
CA PRO A 24 -2.77 10.06 -2.56
C PRO A 24 -1.85 10.05 -1.32
N PHE A 25 -2.33 10.60 -0.20
CA PHE A 25 -1.60 10.57 1.08
C PHE A 25 -1.44 9.15 1.62
N GLN A 26 -2.51 8.34 1.63
CA GLN A 26 -2.44 6.93 2.05
C GLN A 26 -1.48 6.14 1.18
N ARG A 27 -1.52 6.35 -0.14
CA ARG A 27 -0.60 5.71 -1.08
C ARG A 27 0.86 6.12 -0.81
N LYS A 28 1.14 7.41 -0.58
CA LYS A 28 2.46 7.93 -0.18
C LYS A 28 2.96 7.24 1.09
N VAL A 29 2.11 7.12 2.11
CA VAL A 29 2.48 6.47 3.39
C VAL A 29 2.84 5.00 3.16
N LEU A 30 2.05 4.27 2.38
CA LEU A 30 2.31 2.86 2.05
C LEU A 30 3.61 2.67 1.25
N LEU A 31 3.85 3.53 0.25
CA LEU A 31 5.08 3.47 -0.55
C LEU A 31 6.32 3.81 0.28
N LYS A 32 6.22 4.80 1.17
CA LYS A 32 7.31 5.14 2.10
C LYS A 32 7.59 3.98 3.07
N ALA A 33 6.55 3.27 3.51
CA ALA A 33 6.70 2.09 4.34
C ALA A 33 7.37 0.92 3.59
N LEU A 34 7.12 0.74 2.30
CA LEU A 34 7.83 -0.28 1.50
C LEU A 34 9.33 0.00 1.34
N GLN A 35 9.75 1.27 1.44
CA GLN A 35 11.17 1.64 1.38
C GLN A 35 11.92 1.32 2.68
N THR A 36 11.21 1.12 3.80
CA THR A 36 11.82 0.69 5.06
C THR A 36 11.95 -0.84 5.12
N HIS A 37 12.93 -1.35 5.89
CA HIS A 37 13.08 -2.79 6.14
C HIS A 37 11.87 -3.35 6.92
N LEU A 38 10.85 -3.81 6.18
CA LEU A 38 9.65 -4.44 6.72
C LEU A 38 9.76 -5.96 6.65
N GLN A 39 9.12 -6.62 7.61
CA GLN A 39 8.89 -8.05 7.51
C GLN A 39 8.09 -8.36 6.23
N PRO A 40 8.35 -9.50 5.57
CA PRO A 40 7.68 -9.88 4.33
C PRO A 40 6.15 -9.98 4.49
N GLU A 41 5.66 -10.24 5.70
CA GLU A 41 4.24 -10.19 6.00
C GLU A 41 3.67 -8.77 5.86
N TYR A 42 4.30 -7.76 6.47
CA TYR A 42 3.87 -6.36 6.34
C TYR A 42 3.97 -5.87 4.90
N ARG A 43 5.02 -6.27 4.18
CA ARG A 43 5.16 -5.97 2.75
C ARG A 43 3.97 -6.50 1.94
N ARG A 44 3.58 -7.76 2.14
CA ARG A 44 2.43 -8.37 1.46
C ARG A 44 1.13 -7.62 1.77
N ARG A 45 0.91 -7.19 3.02
CA ARG A 45 -0.29 -6.40 3.40
C ARG A 45 -0.37 -5.11 2.59
N ILE A 46 0.74 -4.39 2.48
CA ILE A 46 0.83 -3.15 1.71
C ILE A 46 0.61 -3.43 0.22
N GLU A 47 1.23 -4.48 -0.34
CA GLU A 47 1.07 -4.86 -1.74
C GLU A 47 -0.38 -5.21 -2.07
N VAL A 48 -1.10 -5.93 -1.19
CA VAL A 48 -2.54 -6.17 -1.36
C VAL A 48 -3.32 -4.87 -1.46
N MET A 49 -3.09 -3.91 -0.55
CA MET A 49 -3.78 -2.62 -0.56
C MET A 49 -3.51 -1.84 -1.86
N LEU A 50 -2.26 -1.82 -2.32
CA LEU A 50 -1.87 -1.13 -3.55
C LEU A 50 -2.45 -1.79 -4.80
N LEU A 51 -2.50 -3.13 -4.87
CA LEU A 51 -3.13 -3.84 -5.97
C LEU A 51 -4.65 -3.66 -5.98
N ALA A 52 -5.27 -3.67 -4.80
CA ALA A 52 -6.69 -3.38 -4.64
C ALA A 52 -7.03 -1.97 -5.14
N ASP A 53 -6.19 -1.00 -4.80
CA ASP A 53 -6.33 0.39 -5.21
C ASP A 53 -6.21 0.60 -6.73
N ARG A 54 -5.39 -0.23 -7.39
CA ARG A 54 -5.30 -0.34 -8.86
C ARG A 54 -6.51 -1.06 -9.49
N GLY A 55 -7.47 -1.52 -8.69
CA GLY A 55 -8.68 -2.19 -9.17
C GLY A 55 -8.53 -3.68 -9.45
N LYS A 56 -7.46 -4.33 -8.98
CA LYS A 56 -7.30 -5.79 -9.12
C LYS A 56 -8.32 -6.53 -8.25
N SER A 57 -8.83 -7.64 -8.77
CA SER A 57 -9.72 -8.53 -8.02
C SER A 57 -8.93 -9.33 -6.98
N GLN A 58 -9.64 -9.85 -5.99
CA GLN A 58 -9.05 -10.65 -4.92
C GLN A 58 -8.34 -11.91 -5.44
N THR A 59 -8.90 -12.57 -6.45
CA THR A 59 -8.29 -13.77 -7.07
C THR A 59 -6.95 -13.43 -7.71
N HIS A 60 -6.92 -12.35 -8.51
CA HIS A 60 -5.70 -11.90 -9.18
C HIS A 60 -4.63 -11.44 -8.17
N ILE A 61 -5.04 -10.84 -7.05
CA ILE A 61 -4.12 -10.48 -5.96
C ILE A 61 -3.51 -11.74 -5.32
N CYS A 62 -4.31 -12.79 -5.09
CA CYS A 62 -3.82 -14.06 -4.55
C CYS A 62 -2.86 -14.76 -5.51
N GLU A 63 -3.13 -14.73 -6.82
CA GLU A 63 -2.25 -15.27 -7.86
C GLU A 63 -0.90 -14.54 -7.90
N ILE A 64 -0.90 -13.20 -7.81
CA ILE A 64 0.33 -12.39 -7.85
C ILE A 64 1.17 -12.57 -6.57
N LEU A 65 0.53 -12.55 -5.39
CA LEU A 65 1.23 -12.51 -4.11
C LEU A 65 1.40 -13.87 -3.44
N GLY A 66 0.77 -14.93 -3.99
CA GLY A 66 0.72 -16.24 -3.34
C GLY A 66 0.06 -16.19 -1.96
N CYS A 67 -0.83 -15.22 -1.71
CA CYS A 67 -1.47 -15.02 -0.40
C CYS A 67 -2.81 -15.77 -0.30
N SER A 68 -3.26 -16.02 0.93
CA SER A 68 -4.57 -16.64 1.15
C SER A 68 -5.71 -15.69 0.75
N TYR A 69 -6.83 -16.26 0.30
CA TYR A 69 -8.03 -15.51 -0.04
C TYR A 69 -8.50 -14.63 1.13
N HIS A 70 -8.51 -15.15 2.36
CA HIS A 70 -8.88 -14.38 3.56
C HIS A 70 -8.02 -13.13 3.76
N MET A 71 -6.70 -13.26 3.60
CA MET A 71 -5.76 -12.16 3.76
C MET A 71 -6.02 -11.08 2.69
N ALA A 72 -6.18 -11.49 1.44
CA ALA A 72 -6.53 -10.58 0.36
C ALA A 72 -7.86 -9.86 0.64
N ARG A 73 -8.92 -10.59 1.03
CA ARG A 73 -10.23 -10.01 1.35
C ARG A 73 -10.14 -8.93 2.41
N TYR A 74 -9.47 -9.25 3.52
CA TYR A 74 -9.36 -8.37 4.68
C TYR A 74 -8.65 -7.07 4.31
N TRP A 75 -7.47 -7.16 3.69
CA TRP A 75 -6.68 -5.97 3.36
C TRP A 75 -7.27 -5.15 2.20
N ILE A 76 -7.97 -5.78 1.26
CA ILE A 76 -8.81 -5.07 0.28
C ILE A 76 -9.91 -4.28 1.01
N GLY A 77 -10.59 -4.89 1.99
CA GLY A 77 -11.60 -4.20 2.81
C GLY A 77 -11.04 -3.01 3.58
N VAL A 78 -9.87 -3.17 4.19
CA VAL A 78 -9.16 -2.10 4.90
C VAL A 78 -8.78 -0.96 3.94
N ALA A 79 -8.33 -1.27 2.73
CA ALA A 79 -8.05 -0.25 1.70
C ALA A 79 -9.33 0.49 1.28
N LYS A 80 -10.42 -0.24 1.02
CA LYS A 80 -11.74 0.30 0.68
C LYS A 80 -12.33 1.21 1.76
N ALA A 81 -12.10 0.86 3.02
CA ALA A 81 -12.57 1.64 4.16
C ALA A 81 -11.71 2.90 4.45
N GLY A 82 -10.66 3.17 3.65
CA GLY A 82 -9.74 4.28 3.92
C GLY A 82 -8.90 4.06 5.19
N LEU A 83 -8.77 2.81 5.65
CA LEU A 83 -8.03 2.44 6.85
C LEU A 83 -6.59 1.99 6.52
N ALA A 84 -6.06 2.37 5.37
CA ALA A 84 -4.74 1.97 4.92
C ALA A 84 -3.62 2.30 5.91
N HIS A 85 -3.72 3.41 6.66
CA HIS A 85 -2.77 3.78 7.72
C HIS A 85 -2.63 2.71 8.83
N LYS A 86 -3.60 1.78 8.95
CA LYS A 86 -3.58 0.65 9.88
C LYS A 86 -2.82 -0.57 9.35
N TRP A 87 -2.10 -0.48 8.22
CA TRP A 87 -1.31 -1.58 7.66
C TRP A 87 -0.32 -2.20 8.67
N GLN A 88 0.23 -1.38 9.57
CA GLN A 88 1.09 -1.78 10.68
C GLN A 88 0.31 -2.17 11.96
N SER A 89 -0.94 -1.72 12.08
CA SER A 89 -1.76 -1.84 13.29
C SER A 89 -2.61 -3.10 13.27
N VAL A 90 -2.01 -4.28 13.12
CA VAL A 90 -2.58 -5.55 13.62
C VAL A 90 -1.40 -6.53 13.83
N GLY A 91 -0.97 -6.62 15.08
CA GLY A 91 -0.11 -7.67 15.60
C GLY A 91 -0.88 -8.47 16.64
N ARG A 92 -1.77 -9.36 16.18
CA ARG A 92 -2.28 -10.58 16.85
C ARG A 92 -3.59 -10.99 16.18
N ILE A 93 -3.48 -11.91 15.23
CA ILE A 93 -4.42 -13.02 15.19
C ILE A 93 -3.54 -14.21 15.61
N VAL A 94 -3.49 -14.43 16.92
CA VAL A 94 -3.18 -15.75 17.48
C VAL A 94 -4.45 -16.58 17.42
#